data_AF-A0A3D2P810-F1
#
_entry.id   AF-A0A3D2P810-F1
#
_cell.length_a   1.000
_cell.length_b   1.000
_cell.length_c   1.000
_cell.angle_alpha   90.00
_cell.angle_beta   90.00
_cell.angle_gamma   90.00
#
_symmetry.space_group_name_H-M   'P 1'
#
loop_
_entity.id
_entity.type
_entity.pdbx_description
1 polymer ?
#
loop_
_entity_poly.entity_id
_entity_poly.type
_entity_poly.pdbx_seq_one_letter_code
_entity_poly.pdbx_strand_id
1 'polypeptide(L)'
;ANLASAIAKEMSLSEKQVNGIYMAASIHDIGKIYIPTEVLTKPSRLTEIEFSVVKIHPQHAYNILEKIEFSTPVAQVVLQHHERIDGSGYPIGLAGTN
;
A
#
# COMPACT_ATOMS: atom_id res chain seq x y z
N ALA A 1 6.63 -8.75 -0.31
CA ALA A 1 7.93 -8.17 -0.67
C ALA A 1 8.67 -8.92 -1.78
N ASN A 2 9.01 -10.21 -1.61
CA ASN A 2 9.81 -10.98 -2.58
C ASN A 2 9.26 -10.97 -4.02
N LEU A 3 7.96 -11.20 -4.18
CA LEU A 3 7.32 -11.17 -5.50
C LEU A 3 7.45 -9.80 -6.18
N ALA A 4 7.17 -8.72 -5.44
CA ALA A 4 7.29 -7.35 -5.95
C ALA A 4 8.73 -7.02 -6.38
N SER A 5 9.73 -7.47 -5.61
CA SER A 5 11.15 -7.32 -5.96
C SER A 5 11.53 -8.11 -7.21
N ALA A 6 11.02 -9.34 -7.36
CA ALA A 6 11.25 -10.15 -8.56
C ALA A 6 10.65 -9.50 -9.82
N ILE A 7 9.42 -9.00 -9.74
CA ILE A 7 8.78 -8.25 -10.84
C ILE A 7 9.60 -7.00 -11.18
N ALA A 8 10.03 -6.23 -10.18
CA ALA A 8 10.84 -5.03 -10.40
C ALA A 8 12.17 -5.32 -11.12
N LYS A 9 12.81 -6.45 -10.80
CA LYS A 9 14.03 -6.91 -11.48
C LYS A 9 13.76 -7.32 -12.93
N GLU A 10 12.67 -8.04 -13.18
CA GLU A 10 12.26 -8.42 -14.54
C GLU A 10 11.97 -7.19 -15.40
N MET A 11 11.40 -6.14 -14.79
CA MET A 11 11.19 -4.84 -15.43
C MET A 11 12.48 -4.02 -15.65
N SER A 12 13.65 -4.58 -15.33
CA SER A 12 14.96 -3.93 -15.47
C SER A 12 15.08 -2.59 -14.70
N LEU A 13 14.37 -2.47 -13.57
CA LEU A 13 14.50 -1.29 -12.69
C LEU A 13 15.87 -1.28 -12.00
N SER A 14 16.33 -0.09 -11.62
CA SER A 14 17.59 0.05 -10.89
C SER A 14 17.55 -0.66 -9.54
N GLU A 15 18.71 -1.10 -9.04
CA GLU A 15 18.82 -1.76 -7.73
C GLU A 15 18.24 -0.89 -6.59
N LYS A 16 18.44 0.44 -6.66
CA LYS A 16 17.84 1.40 -5.73
C LYS A 16 16.30 1.33 -5.74
N GLN A 17 15.68 1.27 -6.92
CA GLN A 17 14.22 1.14 -7.06
C GLN A 17 13.75 -0.23 -6.56
N VAL A 18 14.45 -1.31 -6.89
CA VAL A 18 14.13 -2.67 -6.42
C VAL A 18 14.14 -2.74 -4.88
N ASN A 19 15.13 -2.13 -4.24
CA ASN A 19 15.21 -2.05 -2.78
C ASN A 19 14.09 -1.20 -2.17
N GLY A 20 13.74 -0.08 -2.81
CA GLY A 20 12.59 0.75 -2.42
C GLY A 20 11.26 0.00 -2.51
N ILE A 21 11.03 -0.74 -3.60
CA ILE A 21 9.84 -1.58 -3.79
C ILE A 21 9.79 -2.71 -2.77
N TYR A 22 10.93 -3.37 -2.51
CA TYR A 22 11.02 -4.39 -1.48
C TYR A 22 10.64 -3.84 -0.10
N MET A 23 11.16 -2.67 0.26
CA MET A 23 10.85 -1.99 1.51
C MET A 23 9.36 -1.66 1.59
N ALA A 24 8.81 -0.94 0.61
CA ALA A 24 7.40 -0.57 0.56
C ALA A 24 6.49 -1.81 0.65
N ALA A 25 6.76 -2.86 -0.12
CA ALA A 25 5.98 -4.08 -0.10
C ALA A 25 6.10 -4.87 1.21
N SER A 26 7.16 -4.68 2.00
CA SER A 26 7.31 -5.31 3.32
C SER A 26 6.43 -4.64 4.37
N ILE A 27 6.20 -3.32 4.25
CA ILE A 27 5.53 -2.51 5.27
C ILE A 27 4.21 -1.89 4.81
N HIS A 28 3.73 -2.19 3.59
CA HIS A 28 2.54 -1.55 3.00
C HIS A 28 1.29 -1.60 3.88
N ASP A 29 1.14 -2.68 4.63
CA ASP A 29 0.00 -2.95 5.49
C ASP A 29 0.16 -2.44 6.93
N ILE A 30 1.24 -1.72 7.28
CA ILE A 30 1.50 -1.29 8.67
C ILE A 30 0.37 -0.42 9.23
N GLY A 31 -0.37 0.29 8.38
CA GLY A 31 -1.53 1.08 8.80
C GLY A 31 -2.69 0.25 9.34
N LYS A 32 -2.70 -1.07 9.14
CA LYS A 32 -3.71 -1.97 9.71
C LYS A 32 -3.71 -1.98 11.25
N ILE A 33 -2.64 -1.52 11.90
CA ILE A 33 -2.59 -1.37 13.37
C ILE A 33 -3.68 -0.43 13.92
N TYR A 34 -4.24 0.45 13.09
CA TYR A 34 -5.33 1.35 13.46
C TYR A 34 -6.72 0.81 13.16
N ILE A 35 -6.82 -0.39 12.58
CA ILE A 35 -8.10 -1.03 12.26
C ILE A 35 -8.53 -1.89 13.46
N PRO A 36 -9.81 -1.82 13.90
CA PRO A 36 -10.31 -2.67 14.97
C PRO A 36 -10.04 -4.15 14.70
N THR A 37 -9.61 -4.88 15.74
CA THR A 37 -9.25 -6.29 15.60
C THR A 37 -10.46 -7.12 15.15
N GLU A 38 -11.65 -6.79 15.65
CA GLU A 38 -12.91 -7.45 15.31
C GLU A 38 -13.24 -7.35 13.82
N VAL A 39 -12.82 -6.27 13.15
CA VAL A 39 -12.96 -6.09 11.71
C VAL A 39 -11.88 -6.90 10.97
N LEU A 40 -10.63 -6.84 11.43
CA LEU A 40 -9.51 -7.54 10.78
C LEU A 40 -9.60 -9.07 10.84
N THR A 41 -10.11 -9.61 11.96
CA THR A 41 -10.15 -11.06 12.21
C THR A 41 -11.53 -11.66 11.97
N LYS A 42 -12.45 -10.92 11.35
CA LYS A 42 -13.82 -11.39 11.12
C LYS A 42 -13.80 -12.63 10.21
N PRO A 43 -14.40 -13.76 10.64
CA PRO A 43 -14.41 -14.99 9.83
C PRO A 43 -15.44 -14.97 8.70
N SER A 44 -16.29 -13.95 8.64
CA SER A 44 -17.27 -13.74 7.57
C SER A 44 -16.85 -12.60 6.65
N ARG A 45 -17.57 -12.46 5.53
CA ARG A 45 -17.44 -11.26 4.69
C ARG A 45 -17.70 -10.01 5.52
N LEU A 46 -16.90 -8.97 5.24
CA LEU A 46 -17.11 -7.63 5.77
C LEU A 46 -18.35 -7.02 5.12
N THR A 47 -19.11 -6.27 5.90
CA THR A 47 -20.10 -5.33 5.38
C THR A 47 -19.40 -4.18 4.65
N GLU A 48 -20.14 -3.41 3.85
CA GLU A 48 -19.58 -2.24 3.16
C GLU A 48 -19.00 -1.20 4.13
N ILE A 49 -19.64 -1.03 5.29
CA ILE A 49 -19.17 -0.12 6.35
C ILE A 49 -17.85 -0.63 6.93
N GLU A 50 -17.77 -1.92 7.29
CA GLU A 50 -16.55 -2.53 7.82
C GLU A 50 -15.41 -2.48 6.80
N PHE A 51 -15.70 -2.74 5.53
CA PHE A 51 -14.71 -2.62 4.47
C PHE A 51 -14.25 -1.17 4.26
N SER A 52 -15.14 -0.19 4.41
CA SER A 52 -14.77 1.23 4.36
C SER A 52 -13.82 1.62 5.50
N VAL A 53 -13.95 1.00 6.68
CA VAL A 53 -12.95 1.14 7.74
C VAL A 53 -11.61 0.54 7.30
N VAL A 54 -11.58 -0.66 6.71
CA VAL A 54 -10.31 -1.25 6.22
C VAL A 54 -9.63 -0.37 5.17
N LYS A 55 -10.39 0.31 4.30
CA LYS A 55 -9.85 1.18 3.23
C LYS A 55 -9.02 2.36 3.73
N ILE A 56 -9.07 2.71 5.02
CA ILE A 56 -8.30 3.83 5.57
C ILE A 56 -6.83 3.45 5.85
N HIS A 57 -6.49 2.15 5.91
CA HIS A 57 -5.15 1.72 6.31
C HIS A 57 -3.99 2.23 5.40
N PRO A 58 -4.14 2.45 4.08
CA PRO A 58 -3.05 3.01 3.27
C PRO A 58 -2.73 4.44 3.71
N GLN A 59 -3.75 5.23 4.06
CA GLN A 59 -3.55 6.58 4.59
C GLN A 59 -2.88 6.57 5.96
N HIS A 60 -3.28 5.66 6.85
CA HIS A 60 -2.59 5.51 8.14
C HIS A 60 -1.13 5.08 7.96
N ALA A 61 -0.85 4.15 7.05
CA ALA A 61 0.50 3.74 6.73
C ALA A 61 1.32 4.92 6.18
N TYR A 62 0.76 5.72 5.28
CA TYR A 62 1.40 6.95 4.79
C TYR A 62 1.73 7.92 5.93
N ASN A 63 0.79 8.21 6.82
CA ASN A 63 0.98 9.15 7.94
C ASN A 63 2.08 8.70 8.92
N ILE A 64 2.33 7.39 9.03
CA ILE A 64 3.45 6.84 9.80
C ILE A 64 4.76 7.07 9.04
N LEU A 65 4.77 6.74 7.74
CA LEU A 65 5.98 6.63 6.94
C LEU A 65 6.46 7.97 6.37
N GLU A 66 5.59 8.96 6.16
CA GLU A 66 5.95 10.27 5.60
C GLU A 66 6.95 11.04 6.48
N LYS A 67 7.05 10.67 7.76
CA LYS A 67 7.98 11.26 8.73
C LYS A 67 9.39 10.67 8.67
N ILE A 68 9.61 9.66 7.82
CA ILE A 68 10.87 8.95 7.68
C ILE A 68 11.49 9.31 6.34
N GLU A 69 12.76 9.70 6.34
CA GLU A 69 13.51 9.97 5.12
C GLU A 69 13.92 8.67 4.43
N PHE A 70 13.17 8.30 3.39
CA PHE A 70 13.52 7.20 2.50
C PHE A 70 14.26 7.70 1.25
N SER A 71 15.21 6.90 0.75
CA SER A 71 15.93 7.20 -0.49
C SER A 71 15.08 7.03 -1.76
N THR A 72 13.86 6.48 -1.61
CA THR A 72 12.84 6.20 -2.64
C THR A 72 11.47 6.58 -2.08
N PRO A 73 10.42 6.78 -2.91
CA PRO A 73 9.12 7.27 -2.44
C PRO A 73 8.28 6.18 -1.75
N VAL A 74 8.83 5.54 -0.72
CA VAL A 74 8.21 4.41 0.01
C VAL A 74 6.83 4.78 0.54
N ALA A 75 6.70 5.90 1.24
CA ALA A 75 5.41 6.35 1.79
C ALA A 75 4.36 6.49 0.69
N GLN A 76 4.71 7.10 -0.45
CA GLN A 76 3.80 7.29 -1.58
C GLN A 76 3.36 5.96 -2.20
N VAL A 77 4.29 5.02 -2.40
CA VAL A 77 3.97 3.68 -2.92
C VAL A 77 3.00 2.96 -1.97
N VAL A 78 3.24 3.08 -0.66
CA VAL A 78 2.37 2.51 0.36
C VAL A 78 0.99 3.18 0.38
N LEU A 79 0.88 4.49 0.15
CA LEU A 79 -0.43 5.15 0.04
C LEU A 79 -1.25 4.61 -1.14
N GLN A 80 -0.57 4.33 -2.26
CA GLN A 80 -1.18 4.03 -3.54
C GLN A 80 -1.38 2.52 -3.81
N HIS A 81 -1.00 1.62 -2.91
CA HIS A 81 -0.97 0.18 -3.22
C HIS A 81 -2.33 -0.46 -3.50
N HIS A 82 -3.43 0.25 -3.22
CA HIS A 82 -4.80 -0.14 -3.57
C HIS A 82 -5.41 0.72 -4.69
N GLU A 83 -4.63 1.59 -5.30
CA GLU A 83 -5.02 2.30 -6.51
C GLU A 83 -5.11 1.33 -7.69
N ARG A 84 -5.94 1.70 -8.68
CA ARG A 84 -6.17 0.89 -9.88
C ARG A 84 -6.02 1.79 -11.10
N ILE A 85 -5.44 1.25 -12.18
CA ILE A 85 -5.16 2.02 -13.40
C ILE A 85 -6.43 2.69 -13.97
N ASP A 86 -7.60 2.07 -13.78
CA ASP A 86 -8.90 2.59 -14.22
C ASP A 86 -9.51 3.68 -13.30
N GLY A 87 -8.83 4.06 -12.21
CA GLY A 87 -9.32 5.05 -11.24
C GLY A 87 -10.32 4.51 -10.22
N SER A 88 -10.69 3.23 -10.26
CA SER A 88 -11.64 2.63 -9.29
C SER A 88 -11.03 2.28 -7.94
N GLY A 89 -9.74 2.60 -7.76
CA GLY A 89 -8.97 2.33 -6.54
C GLY A 89 -9.24 3.30 -5.39
N TYR A 90 -8.44 3.17 -4.34
CA TYR A 90 -8.50 4.01 -3.13
C TYR A 90 -7.09 4.15 -2.53
N PRO A 91 -6.82 5.17 -1.69
CA PRO A 91 -7.76 6.16 -1.13
C PRO A 91 -8.00 7.41 -2.00
N ILE A 92 -7.17 7.68 -3.00
CA ILE A 92 -7.21 8.92 -3.78
C ILE A 92 -8.05 8.75 -5.05
N GLY A 93 -8.11 7.53 -5.62
CA GLY A 93 -8.80 7.27 -6.89
C GLY A 93 -7.95 7.73 -8.08
N LEU A 94 -6.65 7.44 -8.04
CA LEU A 94 -5.72 7.80 -9.11
C LEU A 94 -5.97 6.93 -10.34
N ALA A 95 -6.09 7.57 -11.50
CA ALA A 95 -6.11 6.89 -12.79
C ALA A 95 -4.70 6.91 -13.41
N GLY A 96 -4.37 5.86 -14.15
CA GLY A 96 -3.13 5.81 -14.92
C GLY A 96 -3.15 6.86 -16.04
N THR A 97 -2.08 7.62 -16.16
CA THR A 97 -1.85 8.51 -17.30
C THR A 97 -0.98 7.77 -18.31
N ASN A 98 -1.56 7.42 -19.47
CA ASN A 98 -0.82 6.87 -20.61
C ASN A 98 0.08 7.94 -21.25
#